data_AF-A0A542KN01-F1
#
_entry.id   AF-A0A542KN01-F1
#
_cell.length_a   1.000
_cell.length_b   1.000
_cell.length_c   1.000
_cell.angle_alpha   90.00
_cell.angle_beta   90.00
_cell.angle_gamma   90.00
#
_symmetry.space_group_name_H-M   'P 1'
#
loop_
_entity.id
_entity.type
_entity.pdbx_description
1 polymer ?
#
loop_
_entity_poly.entity_id
_entity_poly.type
_entity_poly.pdbx_seq_one_letter_code
_entity_poly.pdbx_strand_id
1 'polypeptide(L)'
;MKLDKALPSEVDGQDRRDPTPASALTAGWGNPAIILRCGVDRPAKMGDPEADGVEVNGVGWLLEKRGDGSFRFTTTLRRAYVEVTIPKARTADGMSPLVDLAPAVKKAIPEGIAD
;
A
#
# COMPACT_ATOMS: atom_id res chain seq x y z
N MET A 1 -13.69 -5.06 7.99
CA MET A 1 -12.77 -3.90 7.87
C MET A 1 -13.33 -2.93 6.85
N LYS A 2 -13.21 -1.60 7.02
CA LYS A 2 -13.79 -0.57 6.13
C LYS A 2 -12.73 0.33 5.47
N LEU A 3 -11.56 -0.24 5.11
CA LEU A 3 -10.45 0.54 4.54
C LEU A 3 -10.89 1.33 3.30
N ASP A 4 -11.56 0.67 2.36
CA ASP A 4 -12.07 1.27 1.12
C ASP A 4 -12.80 2.61 1.32
N LYS A 5 -13.63 2.70 2.38
CA LYS A 5 -14.41 3.91 2.70
C LYS A 5 -13.59 5.03 3.35
N ALA A 6 -12.39 4.72 3.82
CA ALA A 6 -11.47 5.67 4.42
C ALA A 6 -10.39 6.15 3.44
N LEU A 7 -10.28 5.51 2.27
CA LEU A 7 -9.28 5.86 1.26
C LEU A 7 -9.54 7.26 0.68
N PRO A 8 -8.47 8.01 0.39
CA PRO A 8 -8.61 9.34 -0.20
C PRO A 8 -9.07 9.27 -1.66
N SER A 9 -9.69 10.35 -2.12
CA SER A 9 -10.07 10.52 -3.53
C SER A 9 -8.88 10.76 -4.45
N GLU A 10 -7.75 11.20 -3.89
CA GLU A 10 -6.51 11.49 -4.61
C GLU A 10 -5.32 10.87 -3.87
N VAL A 11 -4.36 10.36 -4.61
CA VAL A 11 -3.06 9.88 -4.09
C VAL A 11 -1.98 10.37 -5.04
N ASP A 12 -0.99 11.09 -4.52
CA ASP A 12 0.14 11.60 -5.30
C ASP A 12 -0.30 12.41 -6.53
N GLY A 13 -1.29 13.30 -6.32
CA GLY A 13 -1.90 14.10 -7.39
C GLY A 13 -2.71 13.30 -8.41
N GLN A 14 -2.98 12.01 -8.16
CA GLN A 14 -3.75 11.15 -9.06
C GLN A 14 -5.15 10.88 -8.53
N ASP A 15 -6.16 11.18 -9.34
CA ASP A 15 -7.55 10.85 -9.03
C ASP A 15 -7.77 9.35 -8.89
N ARG A 16 -8.67 8.98 -7.98
CA ARG A 16 -9.12 7.61 -7.76
C ARG A 16 -9.76 7.06 -9.03
N ARG A 17 -9.23 5.92 -9.48
CA ARG A 17 -9.67 5.14 -10.62
C ARG A 17 -9.55 3.65 -10.29
N ASP A 18 -10.60 3.11 -9.70
CA ASP A 18 -10.58 1.74 -9.21
C ASP A 18 -10.47 0.70 -10.36
N PRO A 19 -9.77 -0.42 -10.14
CA PRO A 19 -9.71 -1.53 -11.09
C PRO A 19 -11.08 -2.16 -11.34
N THR A 20 -11.22 -2.81 -12.50
CA THR A 20 -12.40 -3.62 -12.83
C THR A 20 -12.05 -5.11 -12.82
N PRO A 21 -12.92 -5.98 -12.25
CA PRO A 21 -14.17 -5.66 -11.58
C PRO A 21 -13.95 -4.96 -10.22
N ALA A 22 -14.91 -4.13 -9.81
CA ALA A 22 -14.84 -3.41 -8.54
C ALA A 22 -14.83 -4.38 -7.35
N SER A 23 -14.05 -4.06 -6.32
CA SER A 23 -13.93 -4.83 -5.09
C SER A 23 -13.68 -3.91 -3.90
N ALA A 24 -14.28 -4.23 -2.75
CA ALA A 24 -14.06 -3.51 -1.50
C ALA A 24 -12.65 -3.72 -0.90
N LEU A 25 -11.82 -4.57 -1.54
CA LEU A 25 -10.45 -4.88 -1.12
C LEU A 25 -9.39 -4.27 -2.06
N THR A 26 -9.80 -3.59 -3.13
CA THR A 26 -8.87 -3.03 -4.11
C THR A 26 -9.26 -1.61 -4.47
N ALA A 27 -8.27 -0.73 -4.57
CA ALA A 27 -8.44 0.63 -5.08
C ALA A 27 -7.29 0.99 -6.01
N GLY A 28 -7.52 1.95 -6.89
CA GLY A 28 -6.52 2.41 -7.86
C GLY A 28 -6.54 3.92 -8.01
N TRP A 29 -5.39 4.50 -8.39
CA TRP A 29 -5.27 5.94 -8.68
C TRP A 29 -4.45 6.16 -9.94
N GLY A 30 -4.95 7.01 -10.83
CA GLY A 30 -4.28 7.37 -12.08
C GLY A 30 -4.18 6.26 -13.13
N ASN A 31 -3.39 6.53 -14.17
CA ASN A 31 -3.02 5.59 -15.24
C ASN A 31 -1.61 5.97 -15.75
N PRO A 32 -0.57 5.11 -15.68
CA PRO A 32 -0.57 3.77 -15.08
C PRO A 32 -0.92 3.82 -13.59
N ALA A 33 -1.67 2.84 -13.10
CA ALA A 33 -2.32 2.96 -11.80
C ALA A 33 -1.37 2.65 -10.62
N ILE A 34 -1.42 3.46 -9.57
CA ILE A 34 -1.02 3.05 -8.22
C ILE A 34 -2.12 2.13 -7.70
N ILE A 35 -1.79 0.92 -7.27
CA ILE A 35 -2.79 -0.07 -6.85
C ILE A 35 -2.64 -0.39 -5.37
N LEU A 36 -3.75 -0.32 -4.64
CA LEU A 36 -3.85 -0.80 -3.27
C LEU A 36 -4.63 -2.12 -3.24
N ARG A 37 -4.12 -3.10 -2.50
CA ARG A 37 -4.81 -4.35 -2.18
C ARG A 37 -4.81 -4.55 -0.67
N CYS A 38 -5.95 -4.91 -0.14
CA CYS A 38 -6.17 -5.02 1.29
C CYS A 38 -6.41 -6.47 1.70
N GLY A 39 -5.78 -6.90 2.81
CA GLY A 39 -5.91 -8.26 3.31
C GLY A 39 -5.09 -9.27 2.50
N VAL A 40 -3.92 -8.87 2.02
CA VAL A 40 -2.98 -9.81 1.39
C VAL A 40 -2.35 -10.73 2.45
N ASP A 41 -1.86 -11.89 2.03
CA ASP A 41 -1.08 -12.76 2.91
C ASP A 41 0.23 -12.09 3.35
N ARG A 42 0.76 -12.51 4.51
CA ARG A 42 2.05 -12.04 5.00
C ARG A 42 3.15 -12.37 3.99
N PRO A 43 3.87 -11.39 3.42
CA PRO A 43 5.00 -11.68 2.54
C PRO A 43 6.10 -12.43 3.29
N ALA A 44 6.65 -13.49 2.69
CA ALA A 44 7.74 -14.27 3.29
C ALA A 44 8.96 -13.40 3.64
N LYS A 45 9.25 -12.38 2.82
CA LYS A 45 10.33 -11.42 3.02
C LYS A 45 10.19 -10.63 4.33
N MET A 46 9.01 -10.55 4.94
CA MET A 46 8.82 -9.91 6.25
C MET A 46 9.44 -10.69 7.43
N GLY A 47 9.92 -11.92 7.20
CA GLY A 47 10.71 -12.68 8.17
C GLY A 47 12.22 -12.59 7.94
N ASP A 48 12.67 -11.89 6.90
CA ASP A 48 14.07 -11.77 6.53
C ASP A 48 14.70 -10.55 7.24
N PRO A 49 15.78 -10.71 8.03
CA PRO A 49 16.44 -9.60 8.70
C PRO A 49 17.10 -8.60 7.75
N GLU A 50 17.36 -8.98 6.49
CA GLU A 50 17.92 -8.11 5.45
C GLU A 50 16.84 -7.43 4.61
N ALA A 51 15.55 -7.57 4.95
CA ALA A 51 14.48 -6.94 4.22
C ALA A 51 14.47 -5.42 4.41
N ASP A 52 14.33 -4.70 3.29
CA ASP A 52 14.16 -3.24 3.32
C ASP A 52 12.82 -2.88 3.95
N GLY A 53 12.86 -1.97 4.93
CA GLY A 53 11.67 -1.45 5.60
C GLY A 53 11.73 0.06 5.72
N VAL A 54 10.56 0.69 5.74
CA VAL A 54 10.42 2.13 5.96
C VAL A 54 9.18 2.42 6.79
N GLU A 55 9.26 3.43 7.66
CA GLU A 55 8.08 3.99 8.31
C GLU A 55 7.70 5.29 7.62
N VAL A 56 6.42 5.40 7.23
CA VAL A 56 5.85 6.62 6.66
C VAL A 56 4.65 7.01 7.49
N ASN A 57 4.70 8.19 8.12
CA ASN A 57 3.62 8.76 8.92
C ASN A 57 3.07 7.80 10.02
N GLY A 58 3.94 7.03 10.68
CA GLY A 58 3.57 6.06 11.72
C GLY A 58 2.99 4.75 11.19
N VAL A 59 3.16 4.45 9.91
CA VAL A 59 2.84 3.15 9.31
C VAL A 59 4.12 2.52 8.79
N GLY A 60 4.49 1.36 9.32
CA GLY A 60 5.61 0.58 8.83
C GLY A 60 5.27 -0.15 7.53
N TRP A 61 6.23 -0.22 6.61
CA TRP A 61 6.11 -0.85 5.31
C TRP A 61 7.35 -1.69 5.00
N LEU A 62 7.15 -2.95 4.62
CA LEU A 62 8.13 -3.73 3.88
C LEU A 62 8.22 -3.16 2.46
N LEU A 63 9.43 -2.83 1.99
CA LEU A 63 9.71 -2.38 0.64
C LEU A 63 10.29 -3.53 -0.19
N GLU A 64 9.71 -3.75 -1.37
CA GLU A 64 10.23 -4.69 -2.36
C GLU A 64 10.35 -3.99 -3.71
N LYS A 65 11.60 -3.78 -4.16
CA LYS A 65 11.89 -3.33 -5.53
C LYS A 65 11.76 -4.51 -6.49
N ARG A 66 10.92 -4.40 -7.50
CA ARG A 66 10.62 -5.48 -8.45
C ARG A 66 11.52 -5.40 -9.68
N GLY A 67 11.70 -6.54 -10.36
CA GLY A 67 12.53 -6.63 -11.57
C GLY A 67 11.99 -5.81 -12.76
N ASP A 68 10.70 -5.46 -12.76
CA ASP A 68 10.07 -4.57 -13.74
C ASP A 68 10.24 -3.07 -13.40
N GLY A 69 10.93 -2.75 -12.30
CA GLY A 69 11.15 -1.40 -11.81
C GLY A 69 9.99 -0.81 -11.00
N SER A 70 8.92 -1.56 -10.75
CA SER A 70 7.88 -1.15 -9.81
C SER A 70 8.35 -1.30 -8.36
N PHE A 71 7.73 -0.54 -7.46
CA PHE A 71 7.88 -0.73 -6.02
C PHE A 71 6.62 -1.36 -5.46
N ARG A 72 6.81 -2.34 -4.57
CA ARG A 72 5.73 -2.93 -3.77
C ARG A 72 5.99 -2.67 -2.31
N PHE A 73 5.01 -2.09 -1.64
CA PHE A 73 5.03 -1.83 -0.22
C PHE A 73 3.98 -2.68 0.46
N THR A 74 4.31 -3.34 1.57
CA THR A 74 3.32 -4.06 2.37
C THR A 74 3.38 -3.58 3.81
N THR A 75 2.25 -3.16 4.40
CA THR A 75 2.24 -2.70 5.79
C THR A 75 2.81 -3.78 6.73
N THR A 76 3.60 -3.39 7.72
CA THR A 76 4.05 -4.26 8.81
C THR A 76 3.25 -3.96 10.08
N LEU A 77 3.23 -4.90 11.03
CA LEU A 77 2.62 -4.69 12.36
C LEU A 77 1.17 -4.19 12.31
N ARG A 78 0.39 -4.70 11.35
CA ARG A 78 -1.06 -4.49 11.22
C ARG A 78 -1.79 -5.83 11.25
N ARG A 79 -3.01 -5.85 11.81
CA ARG A 79 -3.89 -7.05 11.86
C ARG A 79 -4.43 -7.50 10.50
N ALA A 80 -4.23 -6.68 9.46
CA ALA A 80 -4.44 -7.05 8.08
C ALA A 80 -3.40 -6.33 7.23
N TYR A 81 -2.80 -7.02 6.28
CA TYR A 81 -1.74 -6.43 5.46
C TYR A 81 -2.32 -5.69 4.26
N VAL A 82 -1.88 -4.44 4.08
CA VAL A 82 -2.18 -3.63 2.90
C VAL A 82 -0.95 -3.60 2.03
N GLU A 83 -1.13 -3.97 0.78
CA GLU A 83 -0.11 -3.89 -0.25
C GLU A 83 -0.40 -2.69 -1.16
N VAL A 84 0.63 -1.90 -1.45
CA VAL A 84 0.59 -0.80 -2.41
C VAL A 84 1.64 -1.07 -3.48
N THR A 85 1.23 -1.07 -4.74
CA THR A 85 2.13 -1.18 -5.88
C THR A 85 2.19 0.16 -6.61
N ILE A 86 3.40 0.71 -6.73
CA ILE A 86 3.71 1.92 -7.49
C ILE A 86 4.38 1.49 -8.80
N PRO A 87 3.76 1.75 -9.97
CA PRO A 87 4.33 1.34 -11.24
C PRO A 87 5.61 2.12 -11.53
N LYS A 88 6.56 1.51 -12.28
CA LYS A 88 7.85 2.12 -12.64
C LYS A 88 7.74 3.57 -13.14
N ALA A 89 6.71 3.88 -13.92
CA ALA A 89 6.49 5.22 -14.46
C ALA A 89 6.21 6.30 -13.40
N ARG A 90 5.98 5.91 -12.14
CA ARG A 90 5.63 6.78 -11.00
C ARG A 90 6.55 6.62 -9.80
N THR A 91 7.67 5.90 -9.93
CA THR A 91 8.62 5.73 -8.82
C THR A 91 9.55 6.95 -8.61
N ALA A 92 9.47 7.97 -9.48
CA ALA A 92 10.31 9.16 -9.39
C ALA A 92 10.09 9.94 -8.09
N ASP A 93 8.83 10.03 -7.64
CA ASP A 93 8.44 10.70 -6.39
C ASP A 93 8.54 9.77 -5.16
N GLY A 94 9.15 8.60 -5.34
CA GLY A 94 9.50 7.67 -4.28
C GLY A 94 8.29 7.10 -3.53
N MET A 95 8.05 7.65 -2.33
CA MET A 95 7.09 7.13 -1.35
C MET A 95 5.89 8.05 -1.14
N SER A 96 5.74 9.11 -1.96
CA SER A 96 4.65 10.08 -1.87
C SER A 96 3.26 9.42 -1.72
N PRO A 97 2.90 8.36 -2.48
CA PRO A 97 1.62 7.68 -2.28
C PRO A 97 1.36 7.14 -0.86
N LEU A 98 2.41 6.74 -0.14
CA LEU A 98 2.28 6.20 1.22
C LEU A 98 1.93 7.29 2.24
N VAL A 99 2.35 8.53 1.97
CA VAL A 99 2.04 9.71 2.82
C VAL A 99 0.53 9.91 2.87
N ASP A 100 -0.12 9.89 1.70
CA ASP A 100 -1.57 10.09 1.54
C ASP A 100 -2.39 8.91 2.07
N LEU A 101 -1.86 7.69 1.93
CA LEU A 101 -2.55 6.47 2.35
C LEU A 101 -2.44 6.19 3.85
N ALA A 102 -1.39 6.68 4.52
CA ALA A 102 -1.14 6.38 5.94
C ALA A 102 -2.29 6.76 6.88
N PRO A 103 -2.98 7.92 6.76
CA PRO A 103 -4.14 8.23 7.60
C PRO A 103 -5.27 7.21 7.47
N ALA A 104 -5.59 6.76 6.25
CA ALA A 104 -6.63 5.78 5.99
C ALA A 104 -6.29 4.41 6.60
N VAL A 105 -5.04 3.96 6.42
CA VAL A 105 -4.53 2.71 7.01
C VAL A 105 -4.62 2.75 8.53
N LYS A 106 -4.11 3.82 9.19
CA LYS A 106 -4.16 3.96 10.65
C LYS A 106 -5.59 3.93 11.20
N LYS A 107 -6.51 4.61 10.52
CA LYS A 107 -7.92 4.68 10.93
C LYS A 107 -8.62 3.33 10.78
N ALA A 108 -8.35 2.60 9.71
CA ALA A 108 -9.11 1.41 9.34
C ALA A 108 -8.50 0.09 9.85
N ILE A 109 -7.19 0.07 10.12
CA ILE A 109 -6.46 -1.16 10.41
C ILE A 109 -5.71 -1.05 11.73
N PRO A 110 -6.16 -1.76 12.78
CA PRO A 110 -5.47 -1.79 14.06
C PRO A 110 -4.05 -2.34 13.95
N GLU A 111 -3.20 -1.87 14.86
CA GLU A 111 -1.86 -2.43 15.06
C GLU A 111 -1.95 -3.86 15.64
N GLY A 112 -0.95 -4.67 15.30
CA GLY A 112 -0.86 -6.07 15.71
C GLY A 112 -0.23 -6.94 14.63
N ILE A 113 -0.23 -8.25 14.82
CA ILE A 113 0.18 -9.22 13.80
C ILE A 113 -1.11 -9.89 13.31
N ALA A 114 -1.26 -10.05 12.00
CA ALA A 114 -2.38 -10.80 11.45
C ALA A 114 -2.25 -12.28 11.87
N ASP A 115 -3.34 -12.87 12.33
CA ASP A 115 -3.43 -14.29 12.74
C ASP A 115 -3.37 -15.25 11.54
#